data_AF-A0A1F9R0S5-F1
#
_entry.id   AF-A0A1F9R0S5-F1
#
_cell.length_a   1.000
_cell.length_b   1.000
_cell.length_c   1.000
_cell.angle_alpha   90.00
_cell.angle_beta   90.00
_cell.angle_gamma   90.00
#
_symmetry.space_group_name_H-M   'P 1'
#
loop_
_entity.id
_entity.type
_entity.pdbx_description
1 polymer ?
#
loop_
_entity_poly.entity_id
_entity_poly.type
_entity_poly.pdbx_seq_one_letter_code
_entity_poly.pdbx_strand_id
1 'polypeptide(L)'
;MIASTAAALLALTAAAAPVPPAAAAALAVGVTTHTISSLYTGDRVRDPFLPASMGSGPSSRPTDEKEGSVVVDIHALQLRGLMKDSVADFAIFAGDAGQTFLLRAGRLYDGRNKPVPGVTGRIKIKQKRVELITADKDVQVFNLGETDEDKEKDRKP
;
A
#
# COMPACT_ATOMS: atom_id res chain seq x y z
N MET A 1 -31.35 64.21 -39.93
CA MET A 1 -30.28 63.76 -40.86
C MET A 1 -28.97 63.96 -40.11
N ILE A 2 -28.44 62.96 -39.39
CA ILE A 2 -27.49 61.90 -39.82
C ILE A 2 -26.27 62.54 -40.50
N ALA A 3 -24.99 62.38 -40.15
CA ALA A 3 -24.20 61.74 -39.08
C ALA A 3 -22.73 62.22 -39.28
N SER A 4 -21.77 61.63 -38.53
CA SER A 4 -20.30 61.70 -38.71
C SER A 4 -19.65 62.93 -38.05
N THR A 5 -18.57 62.87 -37.26
CA THR A 5 -17.34 62.05 -37.22
C THR A 5 -16.68 62.25 -35.83
N ALA A 6 -16.24 61.21 -35.13
CA ALA A 6 -14.85 60.70 -35.02
C ALA A 6 -13.89 61.46 -34.07
N ALA A 7 -13.15 60.64 -33.32
CA ALA A 7 -11.84 60.88 -32.69
C ALA A 7 -11.77 61.79 -31.44
N ALA A 8 -11.79 61.16 -30.25
CA ALA A 8 -11.17 61.72 -29.05
C ALA A 8 -9.79 61.06 -28.86
N LEU A 9 -8.74 61.87 -29.00
CA LEU A 9 -7.35 61.52 -28.77
C LEU A 9 -7.06 61.26 -27.28
N LEU A 10 -6.16 60.29 -27.06
CA LEU A 10 -5.45 60.05 -25.80
C LEU A 10 -4.78 61.32 -25.26
N ALA A 11 -4.90 61.53 -23.95
CA ALA A 11 -3.93 62.29 -23.16
C ALA A 11 -3.44 61.43 -21.98
N LEU A 12 -2.12 61.23 -21.97
CA LEU A 12 -1.29 60.53 -21.00
C LEU A 12 -1.14 61.37 -19.73
N THR A 13 -1.24 60.81 -18.52
CA THR A 13 -0.40 61.22 -17.38
C THR A 13 -0.42 60.19 -16.26
N ALA A 14 0.76 59.96 -15.72
CA ALA A 14 1.11 58.99 -14.70
C ALA A 14 0.61 59.36 -13.30
N ALA A 15 0.25 58.34 -12.51
CA ALA A 15 0.38 58.36 -11.06
C ALA A 15 0.44 56.93 -10.55
N ALA A 16 1.65 56.47 -10.23
CA ALA A 16 1.84 55.31 -9.36
C ALA A 16 1.28 55.67 -7.99
N ALA A 17 0.29 54.90 -7.52
CA ALA A 17 -0.28 55.03 -6.18
C ALA A 17 -0.50 53.64 -5.57
N PRO A 18 -0.43 53.55 -4.23
CA PRO A 18 0.15 52.42 -3.51
C PRO A 18 -0.85 51.28 -3.24
N VAL A 19 -0.30 50.09 -3.03
CA VAL A 19 -0.98 48.91 -2.50
C VAL A 19 -1.65 49.24 -1.15
N PRO A 20 -2.97 48.98 -0.98
CA PRO A 20 -3.50 48.62 0.32
C PRO A 20 -3.60 47.09 0.44
N PRO A 21 -3.12 46.50 1.53
CA PRO A 21 -3.15 45.05 1.75
C PRO A 21 -4.59 44.55 1.87
N ALA A 22 -4.84 43.39 1.26
CA ALA A 22 -6.05 42.62 1.50
C ALA A 22 -6.27 42.48 3.01
N ALA A 23 -7.37 43.07 3.50
CA ALA A 23 -7.77 42.98 4.88
C ALA A 23 -7.92 41.51 5.25
N ALA A 24 -7.03 41.04 6.12
CA ALA A 24 -7.16 39.76 6.78
C ALA A 24 -8.50 39.76 7.52
N ALA A 25 -9.43 38.93 7.05
CA ALA A 25 -10.61 38.59 7.79
C ALA A 25 -10.15 37.94 9.10
N ALA A 26 -10.21 38.71 10.20
CA ALA A 26 -10.07 38.19 11.54
C ALA A 26 -11.26 37.23 11.77
N LEU A 27 -11.03 35.94 11.50
CA LEU A 27 -11.89 34.89 11.99
C LEU A 27 -11.80 34.94 13.51
N ALA A 28 -12.84 35.47 14.13
CA ALA A 28 -13.05 35.41 15.57
C ALA A 28 -12.89 33.95 16.01
N VAL A 29 -11.82 33.68 16.75
CA VAL A 29 -11.59 32.39 17.40
C VAL A 29 -12.69 32.25 18.44
N GLY A 30 -13.75 31.50 18.09
CA GLY A 30 -14.81 31.14 19.01
C GLY A 30 -14.21 30.30 20.13
N VAL A 31 -13.97 30.93 21.29
CA VAL A 31 -13.58 30.25 22.51
C VAL A 31 -14.80 29.45 22.97
N THR A 32 -14.89 28.20 22.55
CA THR A 32 -15.92 27.28 23.04
C THR A 32 -15.48 26.79 24.42
N THR A 33 -16.24 27.18 25.46
CA THR A 33 -16.00 26.73 26.83
C THR A 33 -16.39 25.26 26.92
N HIS A 34 -15.41 24.36 26.93
CA HIS A 34 -15.64 22.92 27.08
C HIS A 34 -16.04 22.60 28.53
N THR A 35 -17.27 22.13 28.73
CA THR A 35 -17.76 21.62 30.01
C THR A 35 -17.46 20.12 30.15
N ILE A 36 -17.43 19.59 31.39
CA ILE A 36 -16.95 18.24 31.74
C ILE A 36 -17.62 17.10 30.94
N SER A 37 -18.80 17.33 30.35
CA SER A 37 -19.46 16.36 29.47
C SER A 37 -18.79 16.17 28.11
N SER A 38 -17.80 16.99 27.74
CA SER A 38 -16.99 16.81 26.53
C SER A 38 -15.70 16.02 26.77
N LEU A 39 -15.64 15.23 27.84
CA LEU A 39 -14.55 14.29 28.07
C LEU A 39 -14.54 13.24 26.95
N TYR A 40 -13.44 13.20 26.23
CA TYR A 40 -13.21 12.23 25.18
C TYR A 40 -12.93 10.85 25.79
N THR A 41 -13.91 9.95 25.69
CA THR A 41 -13.86 8.60 26.29
C THR A 41 -12.97 7.61 25.51
N GLY A 42 -12.47 8.00 24.33
CA GLY A 42 -11.58 7.15 23.51
C GLY A 42 -12.26 6.03 22.73
N ASP A 43 -13.60 5.92 22.77
CA ASP A 43 -14.35 4.85 22.10
C ASP A 43 -14.24 4.84 20.57
N ARG A 44 -13.75 5.93 19.97
CA ARG A 44 -13.45 6.03 18.53
C ARG A 44 -12.09 6.69 18.37
N VAL A 45 -11.17 6.08 17.62
CA VAL A 45 -9.85 6.66 17.30
C VAL A 45 -10.04 7.95 16.48
N ARG A 46 -10.26 9.08 17.14
CA ARG A 46 -10.37 10.41 16.53
C ARG A 46 -9.44 11.37 17.25
N ASP A 47 -8.86 12.29 16.50
CA ASP A 47 -8.08 13.37 17.11
C ASP A 47 -9.04 14.30 17.90
N PRO A 48 -8.79 14.49 19.22
CA PRO A 48 -9.65 15.32 20.07
C PRO A 48 -9.65 16.80 19.69
N PHE A 49 -8.68 17.29 18.91
CA PHE A 49 -8.60 18.71 18.53
C PHE A 49 -9.29 19.05 17.21
N LEU A 50 -9.83 18.05 16.50
CA LEU A 50 -10.63 18.30 15.30
C LEU A 50 -12.09 18.58 15.68
N PRO A 51 -12.71 19.68 15.19
CA PRO A 51 -14.11 19.96 15.47
C PRO A 51 -15.00 18.83 14.99
N ALA A 52 -16.00 18.44 15.78
CA ALA A 52 -16.96 17.39 15.43
C ALA A 52 -17.87 17.89 14.30
N SER A 53 -17.47 17.68 13.05
CA SER A 53 -18.38 17.79 11.92
C SER A 53 -19.45 16.71 12.08
N MET A 54 -20.71 17.11 12.26
CA MET A 54 -21.85 16.19 12.25
C MET A 54 -21.93 15.55 10.88
N GLY A 55 -21.30 14.39 10.74
CA GLY A 55 -21.32 13.62 9.51
C GLY A 55 -21.01 12.18 9.84
N SER A 56 -22.06 11.34 9.83
CA SER A 56 -21.95 9.89 9.74
C SER A 56 -21.23 9.54 8.44
N GLY A 57 -19.91 9.63 8.44
CA GLY A 57 -19.05 9.09 7.38
C GLY A 57 -18.88 7.60 7.63
N PRO A 58 -19.06 6.73 6.61
CA PRO A 58 -18.78 5.32 6.77
C PRO A 58 -17.32 5.17 7.18
N SER A 59 -17.10 4.42 8.27
CA SER A 59 -15.78 3.89 8.60
C SER A 59 -15.30 3.16 7.36
N SER A 60 -14.34 3.76 6.65
CA SER A 60 -13.58 3.11 5.58
C SER A 60 -12.68 2.07 6.25
N ARG A 61 -13.31 1.00 6.74
CA ARG A 61 -12.66 -0.30 6.83
C ARG A 61 -12.18 -0.60 5.41
N PRO A 62 -10.90 -0.93 5.19
CA PRO A 62 -10.51 -1.46 3.90
C PRO A 62 -11.41 -2.66 3.66
N THR A 63 -12.28 -2.52 2.66
CA THR A 63 -13.14 -3.59 2.17
C THR A 63 -12.19 -4.75 1.87
N ASP A 64 -12.35 -5.87 2.56
CA ASP A 64 -11.74 -7.14 2.14
C ASP A 64 -12.18 -7.32 0.70
N GLU A 65 -11.29 -6.96 -0.23
CA GLU A 65 -11.46 -7.25 -1.64
C GLU A 65 -11.65 -8.76 -1.70
N LYS A 66 -12.89 -9.11 -2.08
CA LYS A 66 -13.40 -10.42 -2.47
C LYS A 66 -12.27 -11.44 -2.50
N GLU A 67 -12.26 -12.29 -1.49
CA GLU A 67 -11.36 -13.41 -1.22
C GLU A 67 -11.41 -14.42 -2.38
N GLY A 68 -10.96 -13.99 -3.55
CA GLY A 68 -10.56 -14.86 -4.63
C GLY A 68 -9.33 -15.56 -4.11
N SER A 69 -9.39 -16.89 -4.07
CA SER A 69 -8.22 -17.72 -3.88
C SER A 69 -7.06 -17.12 -4.67
N VAL A 70 -6.06 -16.59 -3.97
CA VAL A 70 -4.87 -16.05 -4.63
C VAL A 70 -4.27 -17.22 -5.39
N VAL A 71 -4.43 -17.20 -6.72
CA VAL A 71 -3.83 -18.21 -7.60
C VAL A 71 -2.37 -17.85 -7.66
N VAL A 72 -1.57 -18.50 -6.80
CA VAL A 72 -0.13 -18.32 -6.77
C VAL A 72 0.46 -19.21 -7.84
N ASP A 73 1.04 -18.61 -8.87
CA ASP A 73 1.91 -19.32 -9.78
C ASP A 73 3.23 -19.63 -9.05
N ILE A 74 3.43 -20.90 -8.71
CA ILE A 74 4.64 -21.34 -8.01
C ILE A 74 5.89 -21.06 -8.86
N HIS A 75 5.78 -21.03 -10.19
CA HIS A 75 6.93 -20.84 -11.09
C HIS A 75 7.51 -19.43 -11.06
N ALA A 76 6.69 -18.44 -10.73
CA ALA A 76 7.09 -17.05 -10.58
C ALA A 76 7.76 -16.76 -9.22
N LEU A 77 7.78 -17.74 -8.30
CA LEU A 77 8.37 -17.57 -6.98
C LEU A 77 9.89 -17.71 -7.02
N GLN A 78 10.58 -16.91 -6.23
CA GLN A 78 12.01 -16.99 -6.03
C GLN A 78 12.32 -17.20 -4.55
N LEU A 79 13.07 -18.26 -4.24
CA LEU A 79 13.48 -18.54 -2.86
C LEU A 79 14.50 -17.50 -2.41
N ARG A 80 14.12 -16.69 -1.41
CA ARG A 80 14.95 -15.63 -0.85
C ARG A 80 15.77 -16.10 0.34
N GLY A 81 15.22 -16.99 1.15
CA GLY A 81 15.90 -17.42 2.37
C GLY A 81 15.26 -18.62 3.03
N LEU A 82 16.06 -19.27 3.87
CA LEU A 82 15.66 -20.38 4.72
C LEU A 82 16.01 -20.05 6.16
N MET A 83 15.07 -20.26 7.06
CA MET A 83 15.25 -20.02 8.48
C MET A 83 14.87 -21.27 9.26
N LYS A 84 15.66 -21.58 10.29
CA LYS A 84 15.40 -22.67 11.20
C LYS A 84 14.98 -22.08 12.54
N ASP A 85 13.81 -22.44 13.03
CA ASP A 85 13.39 -22.18 14.40
C ASP A 85 13.30 -23.51 15.18
N SER A 86 13.25 -23.41 16.49
CA SER A 86 12.96 -24.49 17.42
C SER A 86 11.59 -25.13 17.18
N VAL A 87 10.60 -24.34 16.76
CA VAL A 87 9.22 -24.77 16.57
C VAL A 87 8.95 -25.28 15.16
N ALA A 88 9.46 -24.58 14.14
CA ALA A 88 9.24 -24.95 12.75
C ALA A 88 10.34 -24.41 11.84
N ASP A 89 10.50 -25.07 10.70
CA ASP A 89 11.32 -24.58 9.60
C ASP A 89 10.52 -23.61 8.73
N PHE A 90 11.20 -22.57 8.25
CA PHE A 90 10.62 -21.51 7.44
C PHE A 90 11.38 -21.33 6.13
N ALA A 91 10.64 -21.07 5.06
CA ALA A 91 11.20 -20.60 3.80
C ALA A 91 10.50 -19.32 3.34
N ILE A 92 11.27 -18.36 2.85
CA ILE A 92 10.77 -17.07 2.37
C ILE A 92 10.90 -17.06 0.86
N PHE A 93 9.79 -16.76 0.19
CA PHE A 93 9.71 -16.60 -1.26
C PHE A 93 9.33 -15.17 -1.61
N ALA A 94 9.91 -14.64 -2.67
CA ALA A 94 9.45 -13.41 -3.31
C ALA A 94 8.79 -13.75 -4.64
N GLY A 95 7.59 -13.21 -4.87
CA GLY A 95 6.97 -13.20 -6.19
C GLY A 95 7.52 -12.08 -7.06
N ASP A 96 7.24 -12.18 -8.35
CA ASP A 96 7.52 -11.18 -9.38
C ASP A 96 6.93 -9.79 -9.07
N ALA A 97 5.72 -9.73 -8.52
CA ALA A 97 5.03 -8.51 -8.15
C ALA A 97 5.50 -7.92 -6.80
N GLY A 98 6.61 -8.40 -6.25
CA GLY A 98 7.13 -7.98 -4.94
C GLY A 98 6.34 -8.52 -3.74
N GLN A 99 5.40 -9.44 -3.98
CA GLN A 99 4.68 -10.15 -2.93
C GLN A 99 5.65 -11.08 -2.18
N THR A 100 5.50 -11.17 -0.86
CA THR A 100 6.31 -12.07 -0.05
C THR A 100 5.44 -13.21 0.44
N PHE A 101 5.88 -14.44 0.16
CA PHE A 101 5.23 -15.65 0.63
C PHE A 101 6.11 -16.36 1.65
N LEU A 102 5.49 -16.98 2.63
CA LEU A 102 6.15 -17.63 3.73
C LEU A 102 5.67 -19.07 3.84
N LEU A 103 6.58 -20.03 3.66
CA LEU A 103 6.28 -21.44 3.87
C LEU A 103 6.61 -21.78 5.32
N ARG A 104 5.60 -22.18 6.09
CA ARG A 104 5.75 -22.59 7.50
C ARG A 104 5.00 -23.89 7.74
N ALA A 105 5.68 -24.85 8.39
CA ALA A 105 5.09 -26.15 8.73
C ALA A 105 4.41 -26.85 7.52
N GLY A 106 5.00 -26.68 6.33
CA GLY A 106 4.54 -27.26 5.07
C GLY A 106 3.34 -26.60 4.40
N ARG A 107 2.89 -25.44 4.89
CA ARG A 107 1.83 -24.63 4.26
C ARG A 107 2.37 -23.27 3.84
N LEU A 108 1.95 -22.80 2.68
CA LEU A 108 2.32 -21.48 2.18
C LEU A 108 1.36 -20.42 2.75
N TYR A 109 1.92 -19.30 3.20
CA TYR A 109 1.19 -18.14 3.71
C TYR A 109 1.52 -16.92 2.85
N ASP A 110 0.51 -16.11 2.60
CA ASP A 110 0.65 -14.81 1.96
C ASP A 110 1.19 -13.75 2.96
N GLY A 111 1.58 -12.57 2.49
CA GLY A 111 2.03 -11.45 3.31
C GLY A 111 1.00 -10.95 4.32
N ARG A 112 -0.28 -11.33 4.14
CA ARG A 112 -1.37 -11.12 5.11
C ARG A 112 -1.51 -12.25 6.14
N ASN A 113 -0.55 -13.18 6.21
CA ASN A 113 -0.60 -14.41 7.01
C ASN A 113 -1.82 -15.31 6.73
N LYS A 114 -2.44 -15.17 5.56
CA LYS A 114 -3.51 -16.07 5.13
C LYS A 114 -2.90 -17.31 4.48
N PRO A 115 -3.33 -18.53 4.85
CA PRO A 115 -2.83 -19.74 4.20
C PRO A 115 -3.33 -19.79 2.74
N VAL A 116 -2.42 -20.05 1.81
CA VAL A 116 -2.75 -20.22 0.40
C VAL A 116 -3.27 -21.64 0.19
N PRO A 117 -4.55 -21.83 -0.19
CA PRO A 117 -5.10 -23.14 -0.42
C PRO A 117 -4.45 -23.79 -1.64
N GLY A 118 -4.22 -25.10 -1.56
CA GLY A 118 -3.69 -25.86 -2.70
C GLY A 118 -2.17 -25.78 -2.89
N VAL A 119 -1.44 -24.98 -2.11
CA VAL A 119 0.04 -25.00 -2.14
C VAL A 119 0.60 -25.51 -0.83
N THR A 120 1.33 -26.60 -0.92
CA THR A 120 2.05 -27.22 0.20
C THR A 120 3.53 -27.28 -0.12
N GLY A 121 4.37 -27.55 0.88
CA GLY A 121 5.79 -27.67 0.62
C GLY A 121 6.55 -28.47 1.65
N ARG A 122 7.78 -28.84 1.30
CA ARG A 122 8.73 -29.55 2.15
C ARG A 122 10.06 -28.82 2.15
N ILE A 123 10.57 -28.55 3.35
CA ILE A 123 11.82 -27.82 3.56
C ILE A 123 12.90 -28.83 3.95
N LYS A 124 14.01 -28.83 3.20
CA LYS A 124 15.20 -29.64 3.49
C LYS A 124 16.37 -28.70 3.79
N ILE A 125 16.43 -28.18 5.03
CA ILE A 125 17.44 -27.19 5.44
C ILE A 125 18.87 -27.68 5.22
N LYS A 126 19.16 -28.96 5.54
CA LYS A 126 20.51 -29.53 5.35
C LYS A 126 21.00 -29.43 3.91
N GLN A 127 20.08 -29.49 2.95
CA GLN A 127 20.36 -29.45 1.51
C GLN A 127 20.11 -28.06 0.92
N LYS A 128 19.74 -27.06 1.74
CA LYS A 128 19.33 -25.72 1.30
C LYS A 128 18.27 -25.76 0.18
N ARG A 129 17.36 -26.73 0.26
CA ARG A 129 16.39 -27.06 -0.78
C ARG A 129 14.95 -26.97 -0.26
N VAL A 130 14.05 -26.46 -1.09
CA VAL A 130 12.61 -26.43 -0.82
C VAL A 130 11.86 -27.01 -2.00
N GLU A 131 10.87 -27.84 -1.71
CA GLU A 131 9.98 -28.44 -2.69
C GLU A 131 8.58 -27.87 -2.46
N LEU A 132 8.02 -27.15 -3.43
CA LEU A 132 6.62 -26.71 -3.42
C LEU A 132 5.79 -27.69 -4.24
N ILE A 133 4.59 -27.98 -3.76
CA ILE A 133 3.65 -28.93 -4.35
C ILE A 133 2.29 -28.25 -4.45
N THR A 134 1.81 -28.07 -5.67
CA THR A 134 0.49 -27.50 -5.96
C THR A 134 -0.61 -28.57 -5.92
N ALA A 135 -1.87 -28.17 -5.88
CA ALA A 135 -3.03 -29.05 -5.88
C ALA A 135 -3.04 -29.99 -7.11
N ASP A 136 -2.50 -29.52 -8.23
CA ASP A 136 -2.35 -30.27 -9.48
C ASP A 136 -1.19 -31.29 -9.45
N LYS A 137 -0.57 -31.49 -8.28
CA LYS A 137 0.61 -32.34 -8.05
C LYS A 137 1.86 -31.90 -8.80
N ASP A 138 1.89 -30.65 -9.26
CA ASP A 138 3.09 -30.06 -9.80
C ASP A 138 4.11 -29.82 -8.68
N VAL A 139 5.37 -30.18 -8.93
CA VAL A 139 6.44 -30.16 -7.94
C VAL A 139 7.56 -29.26 -8.43
N GLN A 140 7.73 -28.12 -7.76
CA GLN A 140 8.82 -27.21 -8.05
C GLN A 140 9.88 -27.23 -6.96
N VAL A 141 11.13 -27.33 -7.42
CA VAL A 141 12.30 -27.40 -6.57
C VAL A 141 13.04 -26.09 -6.61
N PHE A 142 13.28 -25.52 -5.44
CA PHE A 142 14.10 -24.33 -5.24
C PHE A 142 15.35 -24.66 -4.44
N ASN A 143 16.50 -24.22 -4.95
CA ASN A 143 17.79 -24.33 -4.27
C ASN A 143 18.26 -22.93 -3.88
N LEU A 144 18.68 -22.75 -2.63
CA LEU A 144 19.19 -21.47 -2.16
C LEU A 144 20.69 -21.37 -2.48
N GLY A 145 21.05 -20.50 -3.42
CA GLY A 145 22.44 -20.22 -3.80
C GLY A 145 22.82 -20.59 -5.24
N GLU A 146 21.91 -21.17 -6.01
CA GLU A 146 22.05 -21.30 -7.46
C GLU A 146 21.32 -20.10 -8.09
N THR A 147 22.07 -19.14 -8.61
CA THR A 147 21.53 -18.08 -9.47
C THR A 147 21.06 -18.69 -10.78
N ASP A 148 19.89 -18.29 -11.28
CA ASP A 148 19.32 -18.82 -12.54
C ASP A 148 20.24 -18.67 -13.77
N GLU A 149 21.28 -17.85 -13.66
CA GLU A 149 22.34 -17.68 -14.67
C GLU A 149 23.14 -18.97 -14.96
N ASP A 150 23.16 -19.94 -14.04
CA ASP A 150 23.90 -21.19 -14.23
C ASP A 150 23.08 -22.28 -14.94
N LYS A 151 21.74 -22.16 -14.97
CA LYS A 151 20.87 -23.14 -15.65
C LYS A 151 20.74 -22.89 -17.16
N GLU A 152 21.10 -21.71 -17.63
CA GLU A 152 21.03 -21.35 -19.05
C GLU A 152 22.27 -21.81 -19.84
N LYS A 153 23.42 -22.00 -19.18
CA LYS A 153 24.67 -22.43 -19.82
C LYS A 153 24.71 -23.92 -20.17
N ASP A 154 23.96 -24.76 -19.45
CA ASP A 154 23.89 -26.20 -19.72
C ASP A 154 22.90 -26.59 -20.82
N ARG A 155 22.16 -25.62 -21.38
CA ARG A 155 21.10 -25.87 -22.37
C ARG A 155 21.49 -25.56 -23.82
N LYS A 156 22.74 -25.20 -24.09
CA LYS A 156 23.22 -24.97 -25.46
C LYS A 156 24.21 -26.08 -25.88
N PRO A 157 23.87 -26.89 -26.90
CA PRO A 157 24.77 -27.89 -27.46
C PRO A 157 25.94 -27.28 -28.23
#